data_AF-A0A2L1VF57-F1
#
_entry.id   AF-A0A2L1VF57-F1
#
_cell.length_a   1.000
_cell.length_b   1.000
_cell.length_c   1.000
_cell.angle_alpha   90.00
_cell.angle_beta   90.00
_cell.angle_gamma   90.00
#
_symmetry.space_group_name_H-M   'P 1'
#
loop_
_entity.id
_entity.type
_entity.pdbx_description
1 polymer ?
#
loop_
_entity_poly.entity_id
_entity_poly.type
_entity_poly.pdbx_seq_one_letter_code
_entity_poly.pdbx_strand_id
1 'polypeptide(L)'
;MLNNMTFFVNDFIEVTEKNNIHFYTLSQEESRHIFSELFDKFFSNKLSVEKPLEIPLWQFLNKENSIGVHLPNSAGYRELFLNQLPNIKNVYFLFDLDFSNKILKFNCLTDLIIVLEDSYNFNFYIFDESFNFLLSWNKDETLFGSGDAKEFVLKIKESWNS
;
A
#
# COMPACT_ATOMS: atom_id res chain seq x y z
N MET A 1 -10.58 21.34 13.08
CA MET A 1 -10.23 19.91 13.05
C MET A 1 -9.12 19.70 12.02
N LEU A 2 -7.94 20.26 12.29
CA LEU A 2 -6.69 19.90 11.62
C LEU A 2 -5.94 18.95 12.59
N ASN A 3 -5.19 17.98 12.04
CA ASN A 3 -4.02 17.31 12.64
C ASN A 3 -4.07 15.85 13.13
N ASN A 4 -5.16 15.08 13.04
CA ASN A 4 -5.05 13.63 13.26
C ASN A 4 -4.60 12.86 12.00
N MET A 5 -5.01 13.30 10.80
CA MET A 5 -4.65 12.62 9.55
C MET A 5 -3.18 12.84 9.14
N THR A 6 -2.54 13.90 9.65
CA THR A 6 -1.14 14.22 9.36
C THR A 6 -0.16 13.34 10.14
N PHE A 7 -0.57 12.77 11.28
CA PHE A 7 0.35 12.09 12.20
C PHE A 7 1.00 10.86 11.55
N PHE A 8 0.23 9.97 10.93
CA PHE A 8 0.78 8.76 10.31
C PHE A 8 1.68 9.03 9.11
N VAL A 9 1.35 10.07 8.33
CA VAL A 9 2.20 10.51 7.22
C VAL A 9 3.49 11.11 7.79
N ASN A 10 3.40 11.91 8.85
CA ASN A 10 4.59 12.46 9.52
C ASN A 10 5.46 11.35 10.10
N ASP A 11 4.90 10.35 10.78
CA ASP A 11 5.63 9.19 11.29
C ASP A 11 6.37 8.47 10.16
N PHE A 12 5.69 8.22 9.04
CA PHE A 12 6.30 7.62 7.86
C PHE A 12 7.49 8.45 7.36
N ILE A 13 7.35 9.77 7.28
CA ILE A 13 8.42 10.69 6.86
C ILE A 13 9.56 10.69 7.89
N GLU A 14 9.28 10.77 9.19
CA GLU A 14 10.29 10.72 10.25
C GLU A 14 11.10 9.42 10.20
N VAL A 15 10.45 8.27 9.94
CA VAL A 15 11.14 6.98 9.76
C VAL A 15 12.02 6.99 8.51
N THR A 16 11.58 7.59 7.40
CA THR A 16 12.41 7.72 6.19
C THR A 16 13.66 8.57 6.46
N GLU A 17 13.51 9.69 7.18
CA GLU A 17 14.61 10.60 7.53
C GLU A 17 15.60 9.93 8.48
N LYS A 18 15.10 9.28 9.54
CA LYS A 18 15.90 8.54 10.54
C LYS A 18 16.78 7.47 9.89
N ASN A 19 16.26 6.79 8.86
CA ASN A 19 16.97 5.70 8.19
C ASN A 19 17.72 6.14 6.92
N ASN A 20 17.76 7.45 6.62
CA ASN A 20 18.36 8.01 5.40
C ASN A 20 17.84 7.31 4.12
N ILE A 21 16.52 7.07 4.08
CA ILE A 21 15.83 6.45 2.96
C ILE A 21 15.35 7.53 2.00
N HIS A 22 15.67 7.39 0.72
CA HIS A 22 15.29 8.34 -0.32
C HIS A 22 14.15 7.78 -1.17
N PHE A 23 13.12 8.61 -1.37
CA PHE A 23 12.03 8.35 -2.31
C PHE A 23 11.73 9.60 -3.13
N TYR A 24 11.12 9.41 -4.30
CA TYR A 24 10.64 10.50 -5.13
C TYR A 24 9.15 10.69 -4.90
N THR A 25 8.73 11.92 -4.57
CA THR A 25 7.30 12.27 -4.57
C THR A 25 6.93 12.69 -5.98
N LEU A 26 6.02 11.95 -6.63
CA LEU A 26 5.57 12.32 -7.97
C LEU A 26 4.82 13.66 -7.96
N SER A 27 4.86 14.35 -9.10
CA SER A 27 4.01 15.52 -9.31
C SER A 27 2.52 15.14 -9.23
N GLN A 28 1.66 16.15 -9.08
CA GLN A 28 0.21 15.92 -9.04
C GLN A 28 -0.31 15.33 -10.36
N GLU A 29 0.26 15.75 -11.49
CA GLU A 29 -0.13 15.25 -12.82
C GLU A 29 0.28 13.78 -13.00
N GLU A 30 1.53 13.44 -12.67
CA GLU A 30 2.02 12.06 -12.69
C GLU A 30 1.22 11.16 -11.74
N SER A 31 0.95 11.63 -10.52
CA SER A 31 0.17 10.87 -9.54
C SER A 31 -1.23 10.57 -10.06
N ARG A 32 -1.90 11.54 -10.71
CA ARG A 32 -3.23 11.34 -11.31
C ARG A 32 -3.19 10.34 -12.45
N HIS A 33 -2.19 10.43 -13.33
CA HIS A 33 -2.05 9.51 -14.45
C HIS A 33 -1.85 8.07 -13.96
N ILE A 34 -0.89 7.84 -13.06
CA ILE A 34 -0.63 6.52 -12.48
C ILE A 34 -1.83 6.01 -11.69
N PHE A 35 -2.51 6.88 -10.93
CA PHE A 35 -3.70 6.49 -10.19
C PHE A 35 -4.80 6.00 -11.13
N SER A 36 -5.01 6.66 -12.28
CA SER A 36 -5.98 6.20 -13.28
C SER A 36 -5.67 4.79 -13.79
N GLU A 37 -4.42 4.53 -14.15
CA GLU A 37 -4.00 3.21 -14.66
C GLU A 37 -4.13 2.12 -13.59
N LEU A 38 -3.72 2.43 -12.35
CA LEU A 38 -3.89 1.56 -11.20
C LEU A 38 -5.38 1.24 -10.96
N PHE A 39 -6.22 2.28 -11.04
CA PHE A 39 -7.66 2.19 -10.79
C PHE A 39 -8.34 1.28 -11.80
N ASP A 40 -8.11 1.53 -13.09
CA ASP A 40 -8.71 0.78 -14.20
C ASP A 40 -8.34 -0.71 -14.14
N LYS A 41 -7.14 -1.04 -13.65
CA LYS A 41 -6.64 -2.42 -13.62
C LYS A 41 -7.09 -3.21 -12.40
N PHE A 42 -7.10 -2.59 -11.22
CA PHE A 42 -7.26 -3.33 -9.97
C PHE A 42 -8.53 -3.03 -9.19
N PHE A 43 -9.24 -1.96 -9.51
CA PHE A 43 -10.40 -1.51 -8.76
C PHE A 43 -11.67 -1.60 -9.60
N SER A 44 -12.80 -1.79 -8.94
CA SER A 44 -14.11 -1.80 -9.56
C SER A 44 -14.53 -0.36 -9.92
N ASN A 45 -15.21 -0.22 -11.06
CA ASN A 45 -15.48 1.04 -11.78
C ASN A 45 -16.48 1.99 -11.08
N LYS A 46 -16.30 2.23 -9.77
CA LYS A 46 -17.24 2.95 -8.90
C LYS A 46 -16.66 4.20 -8.24
N LEU A 47 -15.44 4.62 -8.57
CA LEU A 47 -14.83 5.79 -7.94
C LEU A 47 -14.72 6.98 -8.89
N SER A 48 -15.27 8.11 -8.46
CA SER A 48 -14.91 9.41 -9.05
C SER A 48 -13.60 9.87 -8.43
N VAL A 49 -12.54 9.98 -9.23
CA VAL A 49 -11.19 10.44 -8.81
C VAL A 49 -11.19 11.92 -8.35
N GLU A 50 -12.29 12.64 -8.57
CA GLU A 50 -12.41 14.08 -8.35
C GLU A 50 -12.60 14.51 -6.88
N LYS A 51 -12.85 13.58 -5.94
CA LYS A 51 -13.05 13.90 -4.52
C LYS A 51 -12.27 12.93 -3.61
N PRO A 52 -11.73 13.41 -2.47
CA PRO A 52 -11.23 12.52 -1.43
C PRO A 52 -12.31 11.51 -1.08
N LEU A 53 -11.94 10.24 -1.02
CA LEU A 53 -12.90 9.19 -0.70
C LEU A 53 -13.01 9.08 0.80
N GLU A 54 -14.23 9.23 1.33
CA GLU A 54 -14.53 8.88 2.72
C GLU A 54 -14.39 7.37 2.97
N ILE A 55 -14.32 6.58 1.90
CA ILE A 55 -14.24 5.12 1.93
C ILE A 55 -12.81 4.71 1.51
N PRO A 56 -12.12 3.88 2.31
CA PRO A 56 -10.81 3.33 1.97
C PRO A 56 -10.76 2.65 0.60
N LEU A 57 -9.65 2.82 -0.14
CA LEU A 57 -9.52 2.30 -1.52
C LEU A 57 -9.68 0.78 -1.57
N TRP A 58 -9.21 0.04 -0.56
CA TRP A 58 -9.30 -1.42 -0.51
C TRP A 58 -10.73 -1.93 -0.66
N GLN A 59 -11.75 -1.16 -0.25
CA GLN A 59 -13.16 -1.56 -0.39
C GLN A 59 -13.61 -1.62 -1.85
N PHE A 60 -12.87 -0.98 -2.75
CA PHE A 60 -13.17 -0.92 -4.17
C PHE A 60 -12.36 -1.92 -5.00
N LEU A 61 -11.46 -2.71 -4.39
CA LEU A 61 -10.70 -3.73 -5.09
C LEU A 61 -11.62 -4.66 -5.89
N ASN A 62 -11.22 -4.99 -7.12
CA ASN A 62 -11.96 -5.90 -7.98
C ASN A 62 -11.92 -7.32 -7.39
N LYS A 63 -13.04 -7.77 -6.83
CA LYS A 63 -13.15 -9.08 -6.16
C LYS A 63 -12.81 -10.28 -7.04
N GLU A 64 -12.97 -10.19 -8.35
CA GLU A 64 -12.57 -11.26 -9.28
C GLU A 64 -11.05 -11.32 -9.45
N ASN A 65 -10.39 -10.16 -9.29
CA ASN A 65 -8.95 -10.01 -9.42
C ASN A 65 -8.20 -9.80 -8.09
N SER A 66 -8.82 -10.07 -6.95
CA SER A 66 -8.21 -9.84 -5.64
C SER A 66 -8.53 -10.96 -4.66
N ILE A 67 -7.57 -11.27 -3.78
CA ILE A 67 -7.77 -12.09 -2.59
C ILE A 67 -7.48 -11.26 -1.35
N GLY A 68 -8.28 -11.44 -0.30
CA GLY A 68 -8.06 -10.86 1.03
C GLY A 68 -7.89 -11.95 2.07
N VAL A 69 -6.89 -11.79 2.94
CA VAL A 69 -6.60 -12.71 4.04
C VAL A 69 -6.50 -11.90 5.32
N HIS A 70 -7.37 -12.23 6.27
CA HIS A 70 -7.27 -11.69 7.62
C HIS A 70 -6.14 -12.40 8.37
N LEU A 71 -5.23 -11.62 8.95
CA LEU A 71 -4.04 -12.08 9.64
C LEU A 71 -4.11 -11.57 11.09
N PRO A 72 -4.76 -12.30 12.02
CA PRO A 72 -4.97 -11.79 13.38
C PRO A 72 -3.64 -11.50 14.09
N ASN A 73 -3.59 -10.39 14.83
CA ASN A 73 -2.41 -9.83 15.52
C ASN A 73 -1.26 -9.39 14.60
N SER A 74 -1.45 -9.40 13.27
CA SER A 74 -0.39 -9.06 12.32
C SER A 74 0.02 -7.59 12.36
N ALA A 75 -0.77 -6.69 12.97
CA ALA A 75 -0.33 -5.31 13.16
C ALA A 75 0.94 -5.22 14.03
N GLY A 76 1.10 -6.11 15.02
CA GLY A 76 2.27 -6.19 15.89
C GLY A 76 3.41 -7.07 15.36
N TYR A 77 3.20 -7.75 14.22
CA TYR A 77 4.15 -8.70 13.63
C TYR A 77 4.24 -8.51 12.10
N ARG A 78 4.16 -7.26 11.64
CA ARG A 78 4.06 -6.94 10.21
C ARG A 78 5.31 -7.36 9.44
N GLU A 79 6.47 -7.32 10.10
CA GLU A 79 7.76 -7.78 9.60
C GLU A 79 7.70 -9.22 9.08
N LEU A 80 6.82 -10.07 9.65
CA LEU A 80 6.71 -11.48 9.25
C LEU A 80 6.26 -11.64 7.81
N PHE A 81 5.36 -10.80 7.30
CA PHE A 81 4.98 -10.85 5.88
C PHE A 81 5.77 -9.87 5.03
N LEU A 82 6.16 -8.70 5.55
CA LEU A 82 6.92 -7.72 4.78
C LEU A 82 8.26 -8.29 4.31
N ASN A 83 8.97 -9.03 5.17
CA ASN A 83 10.25 -9.65 4.83
C ASN A 83 10.14 -10.82 3.82
N GLN A 84 8.93 -11.26 3.51
CA GLN A 84 8.66 -12.30 2.50
C GLN A 84 8.28 -11.70 1.14
N LEU A 85 8.14 -10.38 1.03
CA LEU A 85 7.75 -9.75 -0.23
C LEU A 85 8.78 -10.02 -1.33
N PRO A 86 8.34 -10.22 -2.59
CA PRO A 86 9.26 -10.38 -3.71
C PRO A 86 10.08 -9.11 -3.89
N ASN A 87 11.34 -9.26 -4.30
CA ASN A 87 12.20 -8.09 -4.56
C ASN A 87 11.73 -7.35 -5.82
N ILE A 88 10.99 -6.26 -5.62
CA ILE A 88 10.46 -5.39 -6.69
C ILE A 88 11.35 -4.14 -6.79
N LYS A 89 11.77 -3.83 -8.02
CA LYS A 89 12.43 -2.57 -8.36
C LYS A 89 11.39 -1.53 -8.77
N ASN A 90 11.69 -0.24 -8.59
CA ASN A 90 10.80 0.87 -8.95
C ASN A 90 9.39 0.68 -8.38
N VAL A 91 9.29 0.62 -7.06
CA VAL A 91 8.02 0.39 -6.39
C VAL A 91 7.31 1.72 -6.11
N TYR A 92 6.00 1.73 -6.35
CA TYR A 92 5.13 2.82 -5.98
C TYR A 92 4.40 2.51 -4.67
N PHE A 93 4.25 3.55 -3.87
CA PHE A 93 3.56 3.53 -2.60
C PHE A 93 2.50 4.62 -2.55
N LEU A 94 1.35 4.27 -2.00
CA LEU A 94 0.20 5.15 -1.86
C LEU A 94 -0.47 4.92 -0.49
N PHE A 95 -0.83 6.02 0.17
CA PHE A 95 -1.76 6.01 1.31
C PHE A 95 -3.20 6.05 0.81
N ASP A 96 -4.19 5.78 1.68
CA ASP A 96 -5.57 6.15 1.33
C ASP A 96 -5.67 7.65 0.97
N LEU A 97 -6.62 7.97 0.08
CA LEU A 97 -6.79 9.32 -0.49
C LEU A 97 -7.23 10.36 0.53
N ASP A 98 -7.70 9.95 1.71
CA ASP A 98 -7.99 10.83 2.84
C ASP A 98 -6.71 11.41 3.47
N PHE A 99 -5.61 10.65 3.41
CA PHE A 99 -4.30 11.05 3.92
C PHE A 99 -3.46 11.80 2.88
N SER A 100 -3.35 11.24 1.67
CA SER A 100 -2.51 11.82 0.61
C SER A 100 -2.97 11.34 -0.77
N ASN A 101 -3.00 12.27 -1.72
CA ASN A 101 -3.20 11.97 -3.14
C ASN A 101 -1.89 11.92 -3.93
N LYS A 102 -0.74 12.04 -3.25
CA LYS A 102 0.58 11.93 -3.87
C LYS A 102 1.08 10.50 -3.78
N ILE A 103 1.61 10.02 -4.90
CA ILE A 103 2.27 8.72 -4.99
C ILE A 103 3.77 8.91 -4.73
N LEU A 104 4.33 8.02 -3.92
CA LEU A 104 5.75 7.96 -3.63
C LEU A 104 6.39 6.84 -4.46
N LYS A 105 7.56 7.10 -5.04
CA LYS A 105 8.35 6.12 -5.80
C LYS A 105 9.64 5.82 -5.05
N PHE A 106 9.87 4.54 -4.76
CA PHE A 106 11.10 4.03 -4.18
C PHE A 106 11.89 3.24 -5.23
N ASN A 107 13.21 3.32 -5.18
CA ASN A 107 14.08 2.59 -6.11
C ASN A 107 14.02 1.07 -5.85
N CYS A 108 13.87 0.66 -4.59
CA CYS A 108 13.75 -0.73 -4.18
C CYS A 108 12.70 -0.91 -3.08
N LEU A 109 12.10 -2.10 -3.04
CA LEU A 109 11.10 -2.45 -2.02
C LEU A 109 11.68 -2.56 -0.61
N THR A 110 12.96 -2.95 -0.48
CA THR A 110 13.61 -3.11 0.83
C THR A 110 13.61 -1.82 1.64
N ASP A 111 13.83 -0.67 1.00
CA ASP A 111 13.76 0.63 1.66
C ASP A 111 12.34 0.88 2.21
N LEU A 112 11.32 0.62 1.39
CA LEU A 112 9.93 0.77 1.82
C LEU A 112 9.57 -0.19 2.97
N ILE A 113 10.08 -1.42 2.96
CA ILE A 113 9.87 -2.39 4.05
C ILE A 113 10.36 -1.83 5.38
N ILE A 114 11.58 -1.28 5.43
CA ILE A 114 12.13 -0.66 6.65
C ILE A 114 11.20 0.43 7.19
N VAL A 115 10.63 1.25 6.29
CA VAL A 115 9.69 2.29 6.70
C VAL A 115 8.39 1.71 7.27
N LEU A 116 7.85 0.67 6.63
CA LEU A 116 6.57 0.05 7.01
C LEU A 116 6.65 -0.84 8.25
N GLU A 117 7.84 -1.32 8.62
CA GLU A 117 8.10 -2.01 9.88
C GLU A 117 8.05 -1.04 11.07
N ASP A 118 8.38 0.23 10.88
CA ASP A 118 8.40 1.26 11.94
C ASP A 118 7.19 2.22 11.86
N SER A 119 6.25 2.02 10.93
CA SER A 119 5.09 2.90 10.72
C SER A 119 3.75 2.15 10.81
N TYR A 120 2.79 2.65 11.59
CA TYR A 120 1.58 1.89 11.97
C TYR A 120 0.27 2.68 11.79
N ASN A 121 -0.86 1.98 11.92
CA ASN A 121 -2.22 2.54 12.00
C ASN A 121 -2.79 3.23 10.74
N PHE A 122 -2.23 2.97 9.56
CA PHE A 122 -2.78 3.41 8.26
C PHE A 122 -2.97 2.24 7.30
N ASN A 123 -3.81 2.48 6.28
CA ASN A 123 -3.94 1.60 5.12
C ASN A 123 -2.90 2.00 4.08
N PHE A 124 -2.36 1.01 3.36
CA PHE A 124 -1.37 1.27 2.33
C PHE A 124 -1.55 0.39 1.10
N TYR A 125 -0.94 0.86 0.01
CA TYR A 125 -0.96 0.22 -1.30
C TYR A 125 0.44 0.25 -1.88
N ILE A 126 0.95 -0.91 -2.28
CA ILE A 126 2.27 -1.12 -2.88
C ILE A 126 2.04 -1.74 -4.25
N PHE A 127 2.58 -1.14 -5.30
CA PHE A 127 2.43 -1.64 -6.65
C PHE A 127 3.67 -1.38 -7.50
N ASP A 128 3.83 -2.16 -8.56
CA ASP A 128 4.97 -2.09 -9.44
C ASP A 128 4.67 -1.24 -10.69
N GLU A 129 5.73 -0.81 -11.38
CA GLU A 129 5.64 0.03 -12.58
C GLU A 129 4.97 -0.69 -13.78
N SER A 130 4.91 -2.03 -13.76
CA SER A 130 4.18 -2.80 -14.78
C SER A 130 2.69 -2.98 -14.48
N PHE A 131 2.25 -2.50 -13.31
CA PHE A 131 0.91 -2.67 -12.76
C PHE A 131 0.46 -4.14 -12.74
N ASN A 132 1.35 -5.11 -12.62
CA ASN A 132 0.96 -6.53 -12.52
C ASN A 132 0.85 -6.97 -11.07
N PHE A 133 1.42 -6.20 -10.15
CA PHE A 133 1.41 -6.46 -8.73
C PHE A 133 0.71 -5.31 -7.99
N LEU A 134 -0.30 -5.63 -7.17
CA LEU A 134 -0.83 -4.71 -6.18
C LEU A 134 -1.03 -5.44 -4.85
N LEU A 135 -0.28 -5.02 -3.84
CA LEU A 135 -0.48 -5.39 -2.45
C LEU A 135 -1.20 -4.26 -1.74
N SER A 136 -2.22 -4.58 -0.96
CA SER A 136 -2.92 -3.62 -0.11
C SER A 136 -3.02 -4.14 1.31
N TRP A 137 -2.89 -3.26 2.28
CA TRP A 137 -3.08 -3.54 3.68
C TRP A 137 -4.19 -2.66 4.24
N ASN A 138 -5.15 -3.31 4.90
CA ASN A 138 -6.08 -2.64 5.80
C ASN A 138 -5.56 -2.74 7.23
N LYS A 139 -5.54 -1.60 7.95
CA LYS A 139 -5.24 -1.48 9.38
C LYS A 139 -6.03 -2.41 10.30
N ASP A 140 -7.19 -2.90 9.86
CA ASP A 140 -7.97 -3.97 10.51
C ASP A 140 -7.37 -5.38 10.23
N GLU A 141 -6.05 -5.46 10.07
CA GLU A 141 -5.27 -6.68 9.93
C GLU A 141 -5.68 -7.57 8.75
N THR A 142 -5.96 -6.97 7.60
CA THR A 142 -6.26 -7.72 6.37
C THR A 142 -5.29 -7.37 5.27
N LEU A 143 -4.61 -8.39 4.75
CA LEU A 143 -3.69 -8.28 3.63
C LEU A 143 -4.42 -8.70 2.35
N PHE A 144 -4.39 -7.83 1.35
CA PHE A 144 -4.99 -8.05 0.04
C PHE A 144 -3.93 -8.13 -1.03
N GLY A 145 -4.10 -9.07 -1.97
CA GLY A 145 -3.24 -9.24 -3.13
C GLY A 145 -4.07 -9.24 -4.40
N SER A 146 -3.65 -8.45 -5.39
CA SER A 146 -4.23 -8.42 -6.73
C SER A 146 -3.16 -8.64 -7.79
N GLY A 147 -3.54 -9.24 -8.92
CA GLY A 147 -2.57 -9.71 -9.93
C GLY A 147 -1.57 -10.70 -9.33
N ASP A 148 -0.28 -10.48 -9.57
CA ASP A 148 0.82 -11.34 -9.11
C ASP A 148 0.93 -11.40 -7.58
N ALA A 149 0.41 -10.38 -6.87
CA ALA A 149 0.41 -10.35 -5.41
C ALA A 149 -0.52 -11.40 -4.79
N LYS A 150 -1.45 -11.99 -5.54
CA LYS A 150 -2.36 -13.04 -5.04
C LYS A 150 -1.59 -14.25 -4.51
N GLU A 151 -0.60 -14.71 -5.28
CA GLU A 151 0.20 -15.88 -4.90
C GLU A 151 1.00 -15.61 -3.62
N PHE A 152 1.54 -14.40 -3.48
CA PHE A 152 2.20 -13.97 -2.26
C PHE A 152 1.25 -14.02 -1.05
N VAL A 153 0.06 -13.40 -1.15
CA VAL A 153 -0.91 -13.37 -0.04
C VAL A 153 -1.39 -14.78 0.34
N LEU A 154 -1.55 -15.69 -0.63
CA LEU A 154 -1.86 -17.09 -0.35
C LEU A 154 -0.75 -17.81 0.43
N LYS A 155 0.52 -17.60 0.08
CA LYS A 155 1.66 -18.16 0.83
C LYS A 155 1.70 -17.63 2.27
N ILE A 156 1.47 -16.33 2.46
CA ILE A 156 1.38 -15.74 3.80
C ILE A 156 0.28 -16.41 4.61
N LYS A 157 -0.92 -16.60 4.04
CA LYS A 157 -2.02 -17.30 4.70
C LYS A 157 -1.64 -18.69 5.21
N GLU A 158 -0.92 -19.47 4.40
CA GLU A 158 -0.47 -20.81 4.77
C GLU A 158 0.50 -20.76 5.94
N SER A 159 1.47 -19.85 5.90
CA SER A 159 2.45 -19.67 6.98
C SER A 159 1.84 -19.11 8.28
N TRP A 160 0.79 -18.29 8.19
CA TRP A 160 0.21 -17.60 9.35
C TRP A 160 -0.66 -18.51 10.23
N ASN A 161 -1.22 -19.56 9.64
CA ASN A 161 -2.04 -20.55 10.34
C ASN A 161 -1.25 -21.79 10.77
N SER A 162 0.06 -21.82 10.52
CA SER A 162 0.97 -22.91 10.89
C SER A 162 1.57 -22.68 12.27
#